data_AF-A0AAU2HY06-F1
#
_entry.id   AF-A0AAU2HY06-F1
#
_cell.length_a   1.000
_cell.length_b   1.000
_cell.length_c   1.000
_cell.angle_alpha   90.00
_cell.angle_beta   90.00
_cell.angle_gamma   90.00
#
_symmetry.space_group_name_H-M   'P 1'
#
loop_
_entity.id
_entity.type
_entity.pdbx_description
1 polymer ?
#
loop_
_entity_poly.entity_id
_entity_poly.type
_entity_poly.pdbx_seq_one_letter_code
_entity_poly.pdbx_strand_id
1 'polypeptide(L)'
;MIEELAGAATPGPWHVRQLDDDFAMSLVAISTVPDTGAGERWPDFYHRQIVAATLVQQPRYVDVADERWDENANFIANARQDIPRLIAEIRRLRRLLEANGQKPEEG
;
A
#
# COMPACT_ATOMS: atom_id res chain seq x y z
N MET A 1 -3.96 7.18 -16.39
CA MET A 1 -3.97 5.69 -16.42
C MET A 1 -3.45 5.13 -15.11
N ILE A 2 -3.71 3.85 -14.78
CA ILE A 2 -3.26 3.24 -13.50
C ILE A 2 -1.75 3.32 -13.28
N GLU A 3 -0.96 3.28 -14.35
CA GLU A 3 0.49 3.42 -14.28
C GLU A 3 0.95 4.81 -13.85
N GLU A 4 0.34 5.86 -14.40
CA GLU A 4 0.66 7.24 -14.03
C GLU A 4 0.31 7.50 -12.55
N LEU A 5 -0.83 6.96 -12.09
CA LEU A 5 -1.23 7.03 -10.69
C LEU A 5 -0.22 6.30 -9.78
N ALA A 6 0.18 5.09 -10.16
CA ALA A 6 1.17 4.31 -9.41
C ALA A 6 2.56 4.98 -9.38
N GLY A 7 2.94 5.68 -10.45
CA GLY A 7 4.19 6.44 -10.54
C GLY A 7 4.16 7.76 -9.76
N ALA A 8 3.01 8.40 -9.63
CA ALA A 8 2.83 9.65 -8.90
C ALA A 8 2.72 9.46 -7.37
N ALA A 9 2.34 8.25 -6.92
CA ALA A 9 2.24 7.93 -5.50
C ALA A 9 3.61 7.87 -4.81
N THR A 10 3.63 8.06 -3.48
CA THR A 10 4.83 7.95 -2.65
C THR A 10 5.62 6.67 -2.98
N PRO A 11 6.95 6.75 -3.19
CA PRO A 11 7.77 5.55 -3.41
C PRO A 11 7.58 4.50 -2.32
N GLY A 12 7.62 3.22 -2.71
CA GLY A 12 7.59 2.09 -1.78
C GLY A 12 9.00 1.67 -1.33
N PRO A 13 9.11 0.62 -0.49
CA PRO A 13 8.01 -0.18 0.06
C PRO A 13 7.18 0.60 1.08
N TRP A 14 5.92 0.20 1.21
CA TRP A 14 5.06 0.65 2.31
C TRP A 14 4.88 -0.48 3.31
N HIS A 15 4.65 -0.12 4.57
CA HIS A 15 4.56 -1.04 5.69
C HIS A 15 3.36 -0.68 6.55
N VAL A 16 2.66 -1.70 7.08
CA VAL A 16 1.68 -1.49 8.13
C VAL A 16 2.41 -1.20 9.43
N ARG A 17 1.91 -0.23 10.20
CA ARG A 17 2.39 0.09 11.55
C ARG A 17 1.21 0.12 12.52
N GLN A 18 1.42 -0.52 13.67
CA GLN A 18 0.53 -0.44 14.81
C GLN A 18 1.10 0.60 15.78
N LEU A 19 0.39 1.71 15.92
CA LEU A 19 0.79 2.86 16.71
C LEU A 19 -0.29 3.18 17.74
N ASP A 20 0.04 4.08 18.65
CA ASP A 20 -0.91 4.64 19.60
C ASP A 20 -1.02 6.17 19.45
N ASP A 21 -2.17 6.72 19.80
CA ASP A 21 -2.40 8.16 19.83
C ASP A 21 -2.23 8.79 21.23
N ASP A 22 -2.58 10.07 21.38
CA ASP A 22 -2.53 10.83 22.63
C ASP A 22 -3.33 10.24 23.81
N PHE A 23 -4.01 9.11 23.66
CA PHE A 23 -4.71 8.42 24.74
C PHE A 23 -4.32 6.94 24.89
N ALA A 24 -3.20 6.53 24.27
CA ALA A 24 -2.84 5.12 24.16
C ALA A 24 -3.94 4.29 23.47
N MET A 25 -4.63 4.90 22.50
CA MET A 25 -5.65 4.26 21.69
C MET A 25 -5.08 3.91 20.32
N SER A 26 -5.57 2.82 19.73
CA SER A 26 -4.94 2.23 18.55
C SER A 26 -5.04 3.11 17.30
N LEU A 27 -3.92 3.17 16.59
CA LEU A 27 -3.73 3.80 15.28
C LEU A 27 -3.14 2.76 14.33
N VAL A 28 -3.91 2.36 13.32
CA VAL A 28 -3.46 1.45 12.25
C VAL A 28 -3.13 2.29 11.04
N ALA A 29 -1.85 2.28 10.64
CA ALA A 29 -1.35 3.18 9.62
C ALA A 29 -0.46 2.48 8.58
N ILE A 30 -0.33 3.11 7.42
CA ILE A 30 0.58 2.71 6.34
C ILE A 30 1.72 3.72 6.31
N SER A 31 2.95 3.23 6.33
CA SER A 31 4.18 4.02 6.51
C SER A 31 5.24 3.70 5.45
N THR A 32 6.12 4.65 5.15
CA THR A 32 7.33 4.43 4.34
C THR A 32 8.47 3.76 5.11
N VAL A 33 8.30 3.54 6.42
CA VAL A 33 9.26 2.81 7.27
C VAL A 33 8.58 1.62 7.96
N PRO A 34 9.32 0.52 8.21
CA PRO A 34 8.80 -0.63 8.95
C PRO A 34 8.30 -0.25 10.33
N ASP A 35 7.42 -1.09 10.88
CA ASP A 35 7.05 -0.99 12.27
C ASP A 35 8.21 -1.41 13.19
N THR A 36 8.31 -0.75 14.34
CA THR A 36 9.27 -1.10 15.39
C THR A 36 8.71 -2.15 16.33
N GLY A 37 7.38 -2.36 16.30
CA GLY A 37 6.68 -3.25 17.22
C GLY A 37 6.57 -2.69 18.64
N ALA A 38 6.97 -1.44 18.85
CA ALA A 38 6.97 -0.78 20.16
C ALA A 38 5.65 -0.08 20.50
N GLY A 39 4.67 -0.05 19.58
CA GLY A 39 3.42 0.71 19.79
C GLY A 39 3.70 2.18 20.01
N GLU A 40 4.54 2.79 19.17
CA GLU A 40 4.99 4.17 19.37
C GLU A 40 3.79 5.12 19.43
N ARG A 41 3.82 6.00 20.41
CA ARG A 41 2.76 6.97 20.65
C ARG A 41 3.07 8.29 19.98
N TRP A 42 2.05 9.08 19.64
CA TRP A 42 2.29 10.51 19.37
C TRP A 42 2.83 11.22 20.63
N PRO A 43 3.83 12.13 20.54
CA PRO A 43 4.57 12.56 19.34
C PRO A 43 5.86 11.77 19.04
N ASP A 44 6.07 10.62 19.69
CA ASP A 44 7.30 9.83 19.62
C ASP A 44 7.52 9.16 18.24
N PHE A 45 6.47 8.96 17.43
CA PHE A 45 6.61 8.57 16.03
C PHE A 45 6.58 9.77 15.07
N TYR A 46 7.35 9.69 13.97
CA TYR A 46 7.43 10.76 12.99
C TYR A 46 6.29 10.68 11.95
N HIS A 47 5.20 11.42 12.18
CA HIS A 47 4.00 11.43 11.33
C HIS A 47 4.25 11.65 9.82
N ARG A 48 5.35 12.32 9.41
CA ARG A 48 5.66 12.55 7.99
C ARG A 48 6.06 11.27 7.23
N GLN A 49 6.19 10.14 7.92
CA GLN A 49 6.39 8.82 7.32
C GLN A 49 5.06 8.12 7.01
N ILE A 50 3.93 8.62 7.53
CA ILE A 50 2.61 8.02 7.33
C ILE A 50 2.03 8.46 5.99
N VAL A 51 1.60 7.48 5.19
CA VAL A 51 0.98 7.65 3.87
C VAL A 51 -0.54 7.62 3.96
N ALA A 52 -1.10 6.79 4.84
CA ALA A 52 -2.54 6.63 5.06
C ALA A 52 -2.80 6.00 6.43
N ALA A 53 -4.03 6.12 6.93
CA ALA A 53 -4.51 5.44 8.13
C ALA A 53 -5.80 4.68 7.80
N THR A 54 -6.01 3.54 8.45
CA THR A 54 -7.24 2.73 8.35
C THR A 54 -7.96 2.60 9.68
N LEU A 55 -7.31 2.97 10.79
CA LEU A 55 -7.94 3.14 12.10
C LEU A 55 -7.32 4.35 12.83
N VAL A 56 -8.15 5.22 13.37
CA VAL A 56 -7.81 6.22 14.39
C VAL A 56 -8.88 6.14 15.45
N GLN A 57 -8.55 5.64 16.64
CA GLN A 57 -9.53 5.44 17.71
C GLN A 57 -9.83 6.70 18.52
N GLN A 58 -8.91 7.67 18.66
CA GLN A 58 -9.17 8.91 19.39
C GLN A 58 -8.62 10.19 18.69
N PRO A 59 -9.50 11.11 18.25
CA PRO A 59 -10.95 10.91 18.12
C PRO A 59 -11.27 9.77 17.15
N ARG A 60 -12.39 9.06 17.35
CA ARG A 60 -12.82 7.99 16.44
C ARG A 60 -13.37 8.57 15.15
N TYR A 61 -12.55 8.66 14.09
CA TYR A 61 -12.99 9.22 12.80
C TYR A 61 -12.47 8.50 11.56
N VAL A 62 -11.40 7.71 11.68
CA VAL A 62 -11.02 6.71 10.68
C VAL A 62 -11.37 5.37 11.28
N ASP A 63 -12.52 4.84 10.90
CA ASP A 63 -13.05 3.59 11.43
C ASP A 63 -14.07 3.03 10.45
N VAL A 64 -13.93 1.76 10.12
CA VAL A 64 -14.80 1.07 9.16
C VAL A 64 -15.74 0.14 9.91
N ALA A 65 -17.01 0.12 9.52
CA ALA A 65 -18.06 -0.58 10.25
C ALA A 65 -17.90 -2.12 10.30
N ASP A 66 -17.13 -2.70 9.39
CA ASP A 66 -16.85 -4.14 9.37
C ASP A 66 -15.58 -4.53 10.15
N GLU A 67 -14.93 -3.54 10.78
CA GLU A 67 -13.74 -3.70 11.62
C GLU A 67 -12.49 -4.25 10.87
N ARG A 68 -12.48 -4.20 9.54
CA ARG A 68 -11.39 -4.76 8.71
C ARG A 68 -10.25 -3.78 8.44
N TRP A 69 -9.97 -2.88 9.38
CA TRP A 69 -8.91 -1.87 9.24
C TRP A 69 -7.53 -2.49 9.05
N ASP A 70 -7.26 -3.65 9.65
CA ASP A 70 -5.99 -4.36 9.51
C ASP A 70 -5.85 -4.97 8.11
N GLU A 71 -6.88 -5.61 7.58
CA GLU A 71 -6.85 -6.14 6.21
C GLU A 71 -6.76 -5.02 5.18
N ASN A 72 -7.47 -3.91 5.40
CA ASN A 72 -7.38 -2.74 4.54
C ASN A 72 -5.96 -2.16 4.53
N ALA A 73 -5.30 -2.08 5.70
CA ALA A 73 -3.93 -1.60 5.78
C ALA A 73 -2.96 -2.51 5.02
N ASN A 74 -3.10 -3.82 5.22
CA ASN A 74 -2.30 -4.81 4.51
C ASN A 74 -2.52 -4.75 2.99
N PHE A 75 -3.76 -4.64 2.53
CA PHE A 75 -4.06 -4.52 1.11
C PHE A 75 -3.40 -3.27 0.50
N ILE A 76 -3.55 -2.11 1.15
CA ILE A 76 -2.97 -0.84 0.67
C ILE A 76 -1.44 -0.89 0.62
N ALA A 77 -0.81 -1.40 1.69
CA ALA A 77 0.66 -1.51 1.75
C ALA A 77 1.20 -2.41 0.64
N ASN A 78 0.59 -3.58 0.41
CA ASN A 78 1.01 -4.53 -0.62
C ASN A 78 0.71 -4.01 -2.04
N ALA A 79 -0.40 -3.30 -2.24
CA ALA A 79 -0.77 -2.72 -3.53
C ALA A 79 0.34 -1.84 -4.13
N ARG A 80 1.14 -1.17 -3.28
CA ARG A 80 2.26 -0.34 -3.75
C ARG A 80 3.31 -1.13 -4.52
N GLN A 81 3.47 -2.42 -4.23
CA GLN A 81 4.39 -3.33 -4.92
C GLN A 81 3.66 -4.14 -6.01
N ASP A 82 2.44 -4.60 -5.71
CA ASP A 82 1.69 -5.48 -6.59
C ASP A 82 1.20 -4.78 -7.86
N ILE A 83 0.75 -3.52 -7.78
CA ILE A 83 0.25 -2.80 -8.96
C ILE A 83 1.36 -2.58 -10.00
N PRO A 84 2.55 -2.01 -9.67
CA PRO A 84 3.63 -1.91 -10.63
C PRO A 84 4.06 -3.26 -11.23
N ARG A 85 4.09 -4.32 -10.41
CA ARG A 85 4.43 -5.67 -10.87
C ARG A 85 3.41 -6.20 -11.87
N LEU A 86 2.12 -6.02 -11.60
CA LEU A 86 1.04 -6.42 -12.51
C LEU A 86 1.10 -5.66 -13.84
N ILE A 87 1.37 -4.35 -13.81
CA ILE A 87 1.53 -3.53 -15.03
C ILE A 87 2.71 -4.03 -15.87
N ALA A 88 3.85 -4.30 -15.23
CA ALA A 88 5.03 -4.83 -15.91
C ALA A 88 4.73 -6.19 -16.57
N GLU A 89 3.97 -7.05 -15.89
CA GLU A 89 3.59 -8.35 -16.42
C GLU A 89 2.62 -8.25 -17.60
N ILE A 90 1.60 -7.39 -17.52
CA ILE A 90 0.70 -7.14 -18.66
C ILE A 90 1.48 -6.67 -19.89
N ARG A 91 2.46 -5.78 -19.71
CA ARG A 91 3.33 -5.32 -20.81
C ARG A 91 4.18 -6.45 -21.39
N ARG A 92 4.73 -7.32 -20.53
CA ARG A 92 5.49 -8.49 -20.96
C ARG A 92 4.62 -9.42 -21.82
N LEU A 93 3.40 -9.72 -21.37
CA LEU A 93 2.46 -10.59 -22.06
C LEU A 93 2.03 -9.99 -23.41
N ARG A 94 1.74 -8.69 -23.47
CA ARG A 94 1.42 -8.01 -24.74
C ARG A 94 2.53 -8.14 -25.78
N ARG A 95 3.78 -7.90 -25.39
CA ARG A 95 4.95 -8.08 -26.27
C ARG A 95 5.09 -9.51 -26.79
N LEU A 96 4.81 -10.52 -25.95
CA LEU A 96 4.85 -11.93 -26.37
C LEU A 96 3.75 -12.28 -27.38
N LEU A 97 2.54 -11.74 -27.20
CA LEU A 97 1.45 -11.93 -28.13
C LEU A 97 1.73 -11.26 -29.48
N GLU A 98 2.29 -10.06 -29.48
CA GLU A 98 2.70 -9.34 -30.69
C GLU A 98 3.79 -10.12 -31.46
N ALA A 99 4.83 -10.60 -30.75
CA ALA A 99 5.90 -11.38 -31.37
C ALA A 99 5.41 -12.74 -31.92
N ASN A 100 4.45 -13.39 -31.27
CA ASN A 100 3.88 -14.66 -31.74
C ASN A 100 2.91 -14.47 -32.91
N GLY A 101 2.16 -13.36 -32.97
CA GLY A 101 1.30 -13.03 -34.10
C GLY A 101 2.07 -12.60 -35.36
N GLN A 102 3.37 -12.31 -35.23
CA GLN A 102 4.27 -11.97 -36.33
C GLN A 102 5.07 -13.17 -36.86
N LYS A 103 4.92 -14.37 -36.29
CA LYS A 103 5.50 -15.59 -36.88
C LYS A 103 4.78 -15.88 -38.21
N PRO A 104 5.51 -16.00 -39.35
CA PRO A 104 4.90 -16.48 -40.58
C PRO A 104 4.33 -17.89 -40.33
N GLU A 105 3.15 -18.20 -40.87
CA GLU A 105 2.72 -19.59 -40.95
C GLU A 105 3.80 -20.37 -41.70
N GLU A 106 4.46 -21.31 -41.01
CA GLU A 106 5.36 -22.26 -41.64
C GLU A 106 4.50 -23.12 -42.57
N GLY A 107 4.59 -22.84 -43.87
CA GLY A 107 3.94 -23.59 -44.95
C GLY A 107 4.55 -24.95 -45.19
#